data_AF-A0A353IL96-F1
#
_entry.id   AF-A0A353IL96-F1
#
_cell.length_a   1.000
_cell.length_b   1.000
_cell.length_c   1.000
_cell.angle_alpha   90.00
_cell.angle_beta   90.00
_cell.angle_gamma   90.00
#
_symmetry.space_group_name_H-M   'P 1'
#
loop_
_entity.id
_entity.type
_entity.pdbx_description
1 polymer ?
#
loop_
_entity_poly.entity_id
_entity_poly.type
_entity_poly.pdbx_seq_one_letter_code
_entity_poly.pdbx_strand_id
1 'polypeptide(L)'
;MLLTVGEVASSPQAIIDALNKFNEERRVLNYVLIPKSAADAEGDPTEQDLKSYYDNHKQSFTQPEYRKVAMIAVTPETVKDELNITEADLKATYEAKKDTLGQAEKRRIEQIALPNAEEAERISAKIASGTDFVEAAKELGLSESDLDLGTVSMKDLADAVVAEQAFKLGMDEVSKPITGKLGSVVLIRVTEITPGKVPSFEEAKDGIEKEIAKERASGAIFDMHDKVEDELASGSTLEETAGKLKLDYTVIDQVDRAGRKPDGSTIKAPAQKELLNGIFVTDAGIENDPV
;
A
#
# COMPACT_ATOMS: atom_id res chain seq x y z
N MET A 1 -44.06 17.60 -24.58
CA MET A 1 -43.29 16.36 -24.32
C MET A 1 -42.23 16.28 -25.41
N LEU A 2 -40.98 16.62 -25.09
CA LEU A 2 -39.90 16.74 -26.06
C LEU A 2 -39.54 15.35 -26.60
N LEU A 3 -39.78 15.15 -27.90
CA LEU A 3 -39.32 14.00 -28.66
C LEU A 3 -37.89 14.30 -29.13
N THR A 4 -36.90 13.63 -28.55
CA THR A 4 -35.56 13.53 -29.14
C THR A 4 -35.62 12.56 -30.31
N VAL A 5 -35.75 13.11 -31.52
CA VAL A 5 -35.49 12.40 -32.78
C VAL A 5 -33.98 12.35 -32.96
N GLY A 6 -33.35 11.34 -32.40
CA GLY A 6 -31.98 10.95 -32.76
C GLY A 6 -32.07 9.64 -33.51
N GLU A 7 -31.65 9.64 -34.78
CA GLU A 7 -31.27 8.40 -35.46
C GLU A 7 -30.22 7.73 -34.58
N VAL A 8 -30.61 6.68 -33.85
CA VAL A 8 -29.64 5.83 -33.19
C VAL A 8 -28.91 5.17 -34.35
N ALA A 9 -27.74 5.67 -34.69
CA ALA A 9 -26.88 5.07 -35.69
C ALA A 9 -26.70 3.61 -35.27
N SER A 10 -27.44 2.70 -35.92
CA SER A 10 -27.29 1.28 -35.66
C SER A 10 -25.84 0.97 -35.99
N SER A 11 -25.10 0.38 -35.05
CA SER A 11 -23.70 0.05 -35.28
C SER A 11 -23.59 -0.68 -36.63
N PRO A 12 -22.67 -0.26 -37.52
CA PRO A 12 -22.55 -0.88 -38.84
C PRO A 12 -22.50 -2.39 -38.71
N GLN A 13 -23.31 -3.10 -39.50
CA GLN A 13 -23.46 -4.55 -39.36
C GLN A 13 -22.11 -5.28 -39.37
N ALA A 14 -21.14 -4.77 -40.13
CA ALA A 14 -19.78 -5.26 -40.16
C ALA A 14 -19.06 -5.25 -38.79
N ILE A 15 -19.32 -4.25 -37.94
CA ILE A 15 -18.75 -4.16 -36.58
C ILE A 15 -19.45 -5.15 -35.66
N ILE A 16 -20.78 -5.26 -35.72
CA ILE A 16 -21.56 -6.22 -34.93
C ILE A 16 -21.13 -7.64 -35.27
N ASP A 17 -21.00 -7.96 -36.56
CA ASP A 17 -20.58 -9.27 -37.04
C ASP A 17 -19.13 -9.57 -36.64
N ALA A 18 -18.22 -8.59 -36.71
CA ALA A 18 -16.84 -8.77 -36.26
C ALA A 18 -16.74 -9.01 -34.74
N LEU A 19 -17.52 -8.27 -33.94
CA LEU A 19 -17.57 -8.44 -32.49
C LEU A 19 -18.14 -9.82 -32.11
N ASN A 20 -19.24 -10.23 -32.76
CA ASN A 20 -19.84 -11.55 -32.53
C ASN A 20 -18.90 -12.66 -32.96
N LYS A 21 -18.21 -12.53 -34.09
CA LYS A 21 -17.23 -13.52 -34.57
C LYS A 21 -16.04 -13.66 -33.63
N PHE A 22 -15.62 -12.58 -32.97
CA PHE A 22 -14.58 -12.60 -31.93
C PHE A 22 -15.08 -13.17 -30.60
N ASN A 23 -16.26 -12.73 -30.14
CA ASN A 23 -16.87 -13.18 -28.87
C ASN A 23 -17.28 -14.65 -28.91
N GLU A 24 -17.72 -15.12 -30.08
CA GLU A 24 -18.10 -16.52 -30.32
C GLU A 24 -16.96 -17.33 -30.95
N GLU A 25 -15.74 -16.77 -31.03
CA GLU A 25 -14.56 -17.47 -31.54
C GLU A 25 -14.22 -18.65 -30.62
N ARG A 26 -14.75 -19.81 -30.94
CA ARG A 26 -14.40 -21.07 -30.28
C ARG A 26 -13.11 -21.59 -30.88
N ARG A 27 -12.01 -21.43 -30.16
CA ARG A 27 -10.74 -22.07 -30.50
C ARG A 27 -10.77 -23.53 -30.09
N VAL A 28 -11.06 -24.39 -31.05
CA VAL A 28 -10.96 -25.85 -30.86
C VAL A 28 -9.51 -26.25 -31.04
N LEU A 29 -8.82 -26.50 -29.92
CA LEU A 29 -7.48 -27.09 -29.92
C LEU A 29 -7.59 -28.60 -30.07
N ASN A 30 -7.34 -29.09 -31.28
CA ASN A 30 -7.06 -30.50 -31.48
C ASN A 30 -5.59 -30.72 -31.19
N TYR A 31 -5.29 -31.46 -30.13
CA TYR A 31 -3.93 -31.83 -29.77
C TYR A 31 -3.79 -33.34 -29.77
N VAL A 32 -2.62 -33.80 -30.19
CA VAL A 32 -2.20 -35.19 -30.04
C VAL A 32 -1.18 -35.19 -28.91
N LEU A 33 -1.48 -35.91 -27.84
CA LEU A 33 -0.47 -36.21 -26.83
C LEU A 33 0.41 -37.33 -27.39
N ILE A 34 1.62 -36.98 -27.80
CA ILE A 34 2.65 -37.97 -28.10
C ILE A 34 3.32 -38.30 -26.76
N PRO A 35 3.03 -39.47 -26.14
CA PRO A 35 3.75 -39.86 -24.94
C PRO A 35 5.22 -40.03 -25.30
N LYS A 36 6.14 -39.74 -24.36
CA LYS A 36 7.59 -39.86 -24.58
C LYS A 36 8.01 -41.27 -25.07
N SER A 37 7.17 -42.28 -24.84
CA SER A 37 7.32 -43.66 -25.30
C SER A 37 6.90 -43.92 -26.75
N ALA A 38 6.22 -42.98 -27.42
CA ALA A 38 5.78 -43.09 -28.82
C ALA A 38 6.75 -42.40 -29.79
N ALA A 39 7.68 -41.60 -29.29
CA ALA A 39 8.88 -41.26 -30.02
C ALA A 39 9.87 -42.42 -29.81
N ASP A 40 10.29 -43.08 -30.88
CA ASP A 40 11.53 -43.84 -30.82
C ASP A 40 12.60 -42.87 -30.28
N ALA A 41 13.36 -43.30 -29.28
CA ALA A 41 14.50 -42.52 -28.84
C ALA A 41 15.40 -42.40 -30.06
N GLU A 42 15.37 -41.24 -30.74
CA GLU A 42 16.46 -40.85 -31.63
C GLU A 42 17.71 -41.15 -30.83
N GLY A 43 18.55 -42.05 -31.34
CA GLY A 43 19.76 -42.46 -30.65
C GLY A 43 20.58 -41.22 -30.26
N ASP A 44 21.51 -41.39 -29.33
CA ASP A 44 22.36 -40.27 -28.91
C ASP A 44 22.90 -39.52 -30.14
N PRO A 45 22.87 -38.18 -30.14
CA PRO A 45 23.24 -37.37 -31.30
C PRO A 45 24.62 -37.79 -31.80
N THR A 46 24.77 -37.90 -33.12
CA THR A 46 26.06 -38.29 -33.70
C THR A 46 27.09 -37.17 -33.48
N GLU A 47 28.38 -37.50 -33.60
CA GLU A 47 29.44 -36.47 -33.53
C GLU A 47 29.22 -35.34 -34.55
N GLN A 48 28.65 -35.65 -35.72
CA GLN A 48 28.34 -34.67 -36.76
C GLN A 48 27.17 -33.76 -36.36
N ASP A 49 26.16 -34.28 -35.68
CA ASP A 49 25.05 -33.49 -35.13
C ASP A 49 25.54 -32.58 -34.01
N LEU A 50 26.36 -33.11 -33.10
CA LEU A 50 26.98 -32.34 -32.01
C LEU A 50 27.87 -31.23 -32.55
N LYS A 51 28.70 -31.52 -33.58
CA LYS A 51 29.55 -30.53 -34.22
C LYS A 51 28.72 -29.45 -34.91
N SER A 52 27.67 -29.82 -35.65
CA SER A 52 26.79 -28.86 -36.32
C SER A 52 26.04 -28.00 -35.31
N TYR A 53 25.58 -28.58 -34.21
CA TYR A 53 24.95 -27.85 -33.12
C TYR A 53 25.93 -26.87 -32.47
N TYR A 54 27.13 -27.32 -32.10
CA TYR A 54 28.18 -26.46 -31.57
C TYR A 54 28.54 -25.32 -32.53
N ASP A 55 28.73 -25.62 -33.82
CA ASP A 55 29.11 -24.62 -34.81
C ASP A 55 28.02 -23.56 -35.02
N ASN A 56 26.74 -23.94 -34.92
CA ASN A 56 25.59 -23.04 -35.02
C ASN A 56 25.27 -22.29 -33.72
N HIS A 57 25.79 -22.74 -32.58
CA HIS A 57 25.51 -22.16 -31.25
C HIS A 57 26.78 -21.78 -30.49
N LYS A 58 27.88 -21.45 -31.17
CA LYS A 58 29.18 -21.15 -30.53
C LYS A 58 29.08 -20.16 -29.38
N GLN A 59 28.22 -19.15 -29.51
CA GLN A 59 27.99 -18.14 -28.48
C GLN A 59 27.40 -18.72 -27.17
N SER A 60 26.67 -19.83 -27.23
CA SER A 60 26.18 -20.55 -26.05
C SER A 60 27.25 -21.42 -25.39
N PHE A 61 28.37 -21.66 -26.08
CA PHE A 61 29.53 -22.42 -25.61
C PHE A 61 30.76 -21.54 -25.34
N THR A 62 30.63 -20.22 -25.41
CA THR A 62 31.63 -19.27 -24.94
C THR A 62 31.40 -18.93 -23.47
N GLN A 63 32.48 -18.73 -22.72
CA GLN A 63 32.36 -18.21 -21.36
C GLN A 63 31.75 -16.81 -21.40
N PRO A 64 30.78 -16.48 -20.52
CA PRO A 64 30.29 -15.13 -20.38
C PRO A 64 31.42 -14.15 -20.05
N GLU A 65 31.24 -12.90 -20.44
CA GLU A 65 32.10 -11.82 -19.95
C GLU A 65 31.87 -11.65 -18.44
N TYR A 66 32.93 -11.80 -17.66
CA TYR A 66 32.93 -11.51 -16.23
C TYR A 66 33.66 -10.20 -15.97
N ARG A 67 33.09 -9.37 -15.10
CA ARG A 67 33.70 -8.12 -14.64
C ARG A 67 33.96 -8.18 -13.14
N LYS A 68 35.05 -7.52 -12.74
CA LYS A 68 35.36 -7.21 -11.35
C LYS A 68 34.88 -5.80 -11.06
N VAL A 69 34.09 -5.62 -10.01
CA VAL A 69 33.60 -4.30 -9.59
C VAL A 69 33.92 -4.05 -8.13
N ALA A 70 34.26 -2.81 -7.81
CA ALA A 70 34.25 -2.28 -6.46
C ALA A 70 33.06 -1.32 -6.33
N MET A 71 32.36 -1.35 -5.20
CA MET A 71 31.20 -0.49 -4.97
C MET A 71 31.10 -0.07 -3.51
N ILE A 72 30.51 1.10 -3.31
CA ILE A 72 29.93 1.55 -2.04
C ILE A 72 28.43 1.59 -2.23
N ALA A 73 27.67 1.14 -1.24
CA ALA A 73 26.22 1.28 -1.23
C ALA A 73 25.78 2.24 -0.14
N VAL A 74 25.07 3.30 -0.52
CA VAL A 74 24.38 4.19 0.41
C VAL A 74 22.91 3.78 0.45
N THR A 75 22.46 3.30 1.59
CA THR A 75 21.10 2.77 1.82
C THR A 75 20.48 3.41 3.06
N PRO A 76 19.16 3.32 3.25
CA PRO A 76 18.53 3.79 4.49
C PRO A 76 19.18 3.22 5.75
N GLU A 77 19.63 1.97 5.69
CA GLU A 77 20.30 1.27 6.77
C GLU A 77 21.69 1.84 7.07
N THR A 78 22.45 2.25 6.05
CA THR A 78 23.81 2.82 6.25
C THR A 78 23.76 4.25 6.78
N VAL A 79 22.70 5.01 6.47
CA VAL A 79 22.54 6.39 6.95
C VAL A 79 21.73 6.50 8.23
N LYS A 80 21.24 5.37 8.78
CA LYS A 80 20.32 5.38 9.94
C LYS A 80 20.85 6.19 11.13
N ASP A 81 22.16 6.12 11.36
CA ASP A 81 22.81 6.75 12.51
C ASP A 81 22.94 8.28 12.29
N GLU A 82 22.89 8.76 11.04
CA GLU A 82 22.86 10.20 10.72
C GLU A 82 21.46 10.82 10.85
N LEU A 83 20.40 10.01 10.93
CA LEU A 83 19.01 10.51 10.99
C LEU A 83 18.69 11.24 12.30
N ASN A 84 19.53 11.06 13.33
CA ASN A 84 19.45 11.73 14.63
C ASN A 84 18.02 11.77 15.19
N ILE A 85 17.31 10.64 15.15
CA ILE A 85 15.92 10.55 15.60
C ILE A 85 15.90 10.65 17.12
N THR A 86 15.39 11.76 17.64
CA THR A 86 15.34 12.02 19.08
C THR A 86 14.02 11.54 19.69
N GLU A 87 14.00 11.29 21.00
CA GLU A 87 12.74 10.98 21.71
C GLU A 87 11.72 12.13 21.59
N ALA A 88 12.20 13.38 21.46
CA ALA A 88 11.35 14.54 21.22
C ALA A 88 10.65 14.45 19.86
N ASP A 89 11.36 14.04 18.80
CA ASP A 89 10.76 13.79 17.48
C ASP A 89 9.66 12.72 17.57
N LEU A 90 9.97 11.59 18.22
CA LEU A 90 9.01 10.48 18.38
C LEU A 90 7.73 10.95 19.09
N LYS A 91 7.88 11.69 20.19
CA LYS A 91 6.75 12.22 20.97
C LYS A 91 5.93 13.25 20.19
N ALA A 92 6.60 14.14 19.46
CA ALA A 92 5.93 15.13 18.63
C ALA A 92 5.10 14.46 17.53
N THR A 93 5.67 13.47 16.85
CA THR A 93 4.96 12.71 15.81
C THR A 93 3.82 11.87 16.39
N TYR A 94 4.01 11.24 17.56
CA TYR A 94 2.95 10.51 18.25
C TYR A 94 1.75 11.41 18.58
N GLU A 95 1.98 12.57 19.21
CA GLU A 95 0.89 13.49 19.55
C GLU A 95 0.22 14.08 18.31
N ALA A 96 0.99 14.40 17.26
CA ALA A 96 0.44 14.89 15.99
C ALA A 96 -0.45 13.84 15.27
N LYS A 97 -0.17 12.55 15.46
CA LYS A 97 -0.88 11.45 14.78
C LYS A 97 -1.79 10.64 15.70
N LYS A 98 -1.92 11.02 16.96
CA LYS A 98 -2.71 10.28 17.97
C LYS A 98 -4.13 9.97 17.51
N ASP A 99 -4.74 10.92 16.81
CA ASP A 99 -6.08 10.82 16.24
C ASP A 99 -6.22 9.79 15.11
N THR A 100 -5.12 9.44 14.44
CA THR A 100 -5.09 8.52 13.28
C THR A 100 -4.34 7.22 13.55
N LEU A 101 -3.52 7.16 14.61
CA LEU A 101 -2.83 5.96 15.06
C LEU A 101 -3.80 4.93 15.67
N GLY A 102 -4.90 5.41 16.24
CA GLY A 102 -5.89 4.58 16.90
C GLY A 102 -7.11 4.25 16.05
N GLN A 103 -7.91 3.33 16.58
CA GLN A 103 -9.31 3.20 16.19
C GLN A 103 -10.14 4.13 17.06
N ALA A 104 -10.89 5.04 16.43
CA ALA A 104 -11.86 5.85 17.14
C ALA A 104 -12.95 4.96 17.76
N GLU A 105 -13.47 5.37 18.91
CA GLU A 105 -14.68 4.75 19.47
C GLU A 105 -15.82 4.87 18.47
N LYS A 106 -16.53 3.75 18.27
CA LYS A 106 -17.72 3.71 17.42
C LYS A 106 -18.92 3.27 18.23
N ARG A 107 -20.08 3.82 17.90
CA ARG A 107 -21.34 3.46 18.53
C ARG A 107 -22.38 3.19 17.46
N ARG A 108 -23.22 2.18 17.67
CA ARG A 108 -24.45 2.03 16.90
C ARG A 108 -25.52 2.89 17.55
N ILE A 109 -26.05 3.83 16.78
CA ILE A 109 -26.92 4.88 17.30
C ILE A 109 -28.27 4.81 16.59
N GLU A 110 -29.33 4.85 17.36
CA GLU A 110 -30.68 5.09 16.86
C GLU A 110 -31.15 6.48 17.29
N GLN A 111 -31.84 7.18 16.39
CA GLN A 111 -32.28 8.55 16.60
C GLN A 111 -33.75 8.73 16.21
N ILE A 112 -34.53 9.32 17.12
CA ILE A 112 -35.88 9.82 16.81
C ILE A 112 -35.79 11.32 16.61
N ALA A 113 -36.05 11.78 15.39
CA ALA A 113 -36.23 13.21 15.11
C ALA A 113 -37.63 13.66 15.54
N LEU A 114 -37.71 14.74 16.31
CA LEU A 114 -38.94 15.24 16.91
C LEU A 114 -39.30 16.62 16.35
N PRO A 115 -40.61 16.86 16.12
CA PRO A 115 -41.05 18.10 15.47
C PRO A 115 -40.92 19.34 16.37
N ASN A 116 -41.00 19.18 17.69
CA ASN A 116 -40.90 20.26 18.68
C ASN A 116 -40.54 19.71 20.07
N ALA A 117 -40.33 20.61 21.03
CA ALA A 117 -39.97 20.27 22.40
C ALA A 117 -41.12 19.59 23.17
N GLU A 118 -42.39 19.97 22.94
CA GLU A 118 -43.52 19.34 23.62
C GLU A 118 -43.63 17.85 23.27
N GLU A 119 -43.44 17.51 21.99
CA GLU A 119 -43.48 16.13 21.52
C GLU A 119 -42.27 15.34 22.02
N ALA A 120 -41.11 15.98 22.12
CA ALA A 120 -39.92 15.39 22.68
C ALA A 120 -40.10 14.99 24.14
N GLU A 121 -40.73 15.85 24.96
CA GLU A 121 -41.06 15.54 26.34
C GLU A 121 -42.09 14.42 26.44
N ARG A 122 -43.13 14.43 25.59
CA ARG A 122 -44.16 13.38 25.55
C ARG A 122 -43.55 12.00 25.25
N ILE A 123 -42.74 11.91 24.21
CA ILE A 123 -42.10 10.65 23.80
C ILE A 123 -41.06 10.21 24.84
N SER A 124 -40.24 11.13 25.34
CA SER A 124 -39.25 10.83 26.39
C SER A 124 -39.90 10.28 27.66
N ALA A 125 -40.99 10.89 28.14
CA ALA A 125 -41.72 10.42 29.33
C ALA A 125 -42.32 9.03 29.13
N LYS A 126 -42.76 8.71 27.90
CA LYS A 126 -43.32 7.40 27.55
C LYS A 126 -42.26 6.31 27.53
N ILE A 127 -41.08 6.60 26.98
CA ILE A 127 -39.92 5.71 27.03
C ILE A 127 -39.47 5.49 28.47
N ALA A 128 -39.38 6.57 29.26
CA ALA A 128 -39.05 6.49 30.69
C ALA A 128 -40.07 5.69 31.52
N SER A 129 -41.31 5.57 31.05
CA SER A 129 -42.37 4.76 31.66
C SER A 129 -42.35 3.28 31.23
N GLY A 130 -41.36 2.86 30.42
CA GLY A 130 -41.15 1.46 30.02
C GLY A 130 -41.61 1.09 28.61
N THR A 131 -42.00 2.07 27.77
CA THR A 131 -42.25 1.80 26.35
C THR A 131 -40.93 1.63 25.60
N ASP A 132 -40.82 0.63 24.71
CA ASP A 132 -39.63 0.46 23.89
C ASP A 132 -39.42 1.66 22.94
N PHE A 133 -38.15 2.00 22.66
CA PHE A 133 -37.75 3.14 21.84
C PHE A 133 -38.30 3.05 20.41
N VAL A 134 -38.26 1.88 19.79
CA VAL A 134 -38.76 1.65 18.43
C VAL A 134 -40.29 1.77 18.41
N GLU A 135 -40.96 1.20 19.42
CA GLU A 135 -42.42 1.32 19.55
C GLU A 135 -42.86 2.77 19.74
N ALA A 136 -42.13 3.55 20.54
CA ALA A 136 -42.40 4.98 20.70
C ALA A 136 -42.22 5.77 19.40
N ALA A 137 -41.26 5.37 18.55
CA ALA A 137 -41.04 6.00 17.26
C ALA A 137 -42.12 5.66 16.21
N LYS A 138 -42.71 4.46 16.28
CA LYS A 138 -43.82 4.05 15.38
C LYS A 138 -45.05 4.95 15.50
N GLU A 139 -45.28 5.57 16.66
CA GLU A 139 -46.34 6.57 16.85
C GLU A 139 -46.15 7.83 16.00
N LEU A 140 -44.90 8.14 15.66
CA LEU A 140 -44.54 9.23 14.77
C LEU A 140 -44.53 8.81 13.30
N GLY A 141 -44.91 7.56 13.01
CA GLY A 141 -44.88 6.98 11.66
C GLY A 141 -43.47 6.61 11.18
N LEU A 142 -42.49 6.52 12.08
CA LEU A 142 -41.11 6.13 11.75
C LEU A 142 -40.96 4.61 11.79
N SER A 143 -40.26 4.06 10.80
CA SER A 143 -39.84 2.66 10.75
C SER A 143 -38.48 2.46 11.43
N GLU A 144 -38.12 1.22 11.75
CA GLU A 144 -36.79 0.90 12.33
C GLU A 144 -35.62 1.43 11.47
N SER A 145 -35.75 1.36 10.14
CA SER A 145 -34.75 1.90 9.23
C SER A 145 -34.63 3.41 9.26
N ASP A 146 -35.67 4.14 9.69
CA ASP A 146 -35.61 5.60 9.83
C ASP A 146 -34.90 6.03 11.11
N LEU A 147 -34.73 5.11 12.07
CA LEU A 147 -34.09 5.38 13.36
C LEU A 147 -32.59 5.09 13.32
N ASP A 148 -32.18 4.03 12.63
CA ASP A 148 -30.80 3.52 12.66
C ASP A 148 -29.84 4.45 11.89
N LEU A 149 -28.95 5.13 12.61
CA LEU A 149 -27.85 5.88 12.03
C LEU A 149 -26.64 4.99 11.70
N GLY A 150 -26.72 3.70 12.03
CA GLY A 150 -25.64 2.74 11.86
C GLY A 150 -24.53 2.91 12.88
N THR A 151 -23.39 2.28 12.60
CA THR A 151 -22.19 2.34 13.44
C THR A 151 -21.31 3.53 13.02
N VAL A 152 -21.26 4.54 13.88
CA VAL A 152 -20.62 5.83 13.59
C VAL A 152 -19.61 6.19 14.68
N SER A 153 -18.56 6.92 14.30
CA SER A 153 -17.68 7.62 15.25
C SER A 153 -18.24 9.01 15.59
N MET A 154 -17.72 9.64 16.64
CA MET A 154 -18.16 10.98 17.03
C MET A 154 -17.99 12.01 15.90
N LYS A 155 -16.96 11.85 15.05
CA LYS A 155 -16.68 12.75 13.92
C LYS A 155 -17.64 12.57 12.74
N ASP A 156 -18.35 11.45 12.66
CA ASP A 156 -19.29 11.16 11.57
C ASP A 156 -20.66 11.83 11.79
N LEU A 157 -20.96 12.27 13.01
CA LEU A 157 -22.20 12.96 13.35
C LEU A 157 -22.09 14.46 13.04
N ALA A 158 -23.00 14.97 12.22
CA ALA A 158 -22.96 16.36 11.72
C ALA A 158 -23.17 17.42 12.82
N ASP A 159 -23.97 17.12 13.84
CA ASP A 159 -24.23 18.05 14.95
C ASP A 159 -23.39 17.69 16.17
N ALA A 160 -22.45 18.57 16.54
CA ALA A 160 -21.54 18.35 17.65
C ALA A 160 -22.23 18.20 19.02
N VAL A 161 -23.39 18.82 19.24
CA VAL A 161 -24.14 18.71 20.50
C VAL A 161 -24.78 17.33 20.60
N VAL A 162 -25.38 16.87 19.50
CA VAL A 162 -25.94 15.52 19.37
C VAL A 162 -24.84 14.47 19.56
N ALA A 163 -23.68 14.67 18.91
CA ALA A 163 -22.53 13.78 19.02
C ALA A 163 -22.00 13.65 20.45
N GLU A 164 -21.81 14.78 21.15
CA GLU A 164 -21.32 14.80 22.52
C GLU A 164 -22.27 14.05 23.47
N GLN A 165 -23.58 14.23 23.30
CA GLN A 165 -24.57 13.55 24.14
C GLN A 165 -24.65 12.06 23.80
N ALA A 166 -24.66 11.69 22.53
CA ALA A 166 -24.68 10.29 22.10
C ALA A 166 -23.48 9.48 22.65
N PHE A 167 -22.30 10.10 22.70
CA PHE A 167 -21.08 9.49 23.22
C PHE A 167 -20.95 9.54 24.76
N LYS A 168 -21.90 10.15 25.48
CA LYS A 168 -21.99 10.08 26.95
C LYS A 168 -22.90 8.97 27.46
N LEU A 169 -23.80 8.46 26.61
CA LEU A 169 -24.77 7.44 26.98
C LEU A 169 -24.12 6.07 27.20
N GLY A 170 -24.64 5.28 28.12
CA GLY A 170 -24.34 3.85 28.22
C GLY A 170 -24.98 3.04 27.10
N MET A 171 -24.59 1.76 27.00
CA MET A 171 -25.30 0.80 26.15
C MET A 171 -26.75 0.65 26.64
N ASP A 172 -27.69 0.64 25.70
CA ASP A 172 -29.14 0.63 25.90
C ASP A 172 -29.72 1.84 26.65
N GLU A 173 -28.92 2.89 26.87
CA GLU A 173 -29.40 4.12 27.48
C GLU A 173 -30.05 5.05 26.45
N VAL A 174 -31.14 5.71 26.86
CA VAL A 174 -31.86 6.70 26.06
C VAL A 174 -31.57 8.10 26.60
N SER A 175 -31.26 9.03 25.72
CA SER A 175 -31.01 10.42 26.09
C SER A 175 -32.25 11.14 26.60
N LYS A 176 -32.05 12.25 27.31
CA LYS A 176 -33.05 13.31 27.38
C LYS A 176 -33.23 13.96 26.00
N PRO A 177 -34.30 14.75 25.75
CA PRO A 177 -34.40 15.55 24.54
C PRO A 177 -33.15 16.41 24.33
N ILE A 178 -32.52 16.27 23.16
CA ILE A 178 -31.33 17.04 22.77
C ILE A 178 -31.74 18.03 21.70
N THR A 179 -31.47 19.32 21.94
CA THR A 179 -31.63 20.37 20.94
C THR A 179 -30.31 20.56 20.20
N GLY A 180 -30.28 20.21 18.93
CA GLY A 180 -29.15 20.45 18.02
C GLY A 180 -28.94 21.94 17.73
N LYS A 181 -27.78 22.27 17.17
CA LYS A 181 -27.38 23.64 16.81
C LYS A 181 -28.33 24.32 15.83
N LEU A 182 -29.00 23.56 14.98
CA LEU A 182 -29.96 24.05 14.00
C LEU A 182 -31.42 24.03 14.49
N GLY A 183 -31.63 23.80 15.79
CA GLY A 183 -32.97 23.78 16.41
C GLY A 183 -33.74 22.48 16.23
N SER A 184 -33.16 21.44 15.61
CA SER A 184 -33.72 20.09 15.62
C SER A 184 -33.74 19.52 17.04
N VAL A 185 -34.84 18.87 17.42
CA VAL A 185 -34.94 18.16 18.69
C VAL A 185 -34.88 16.67 18.42
N VAL A 186 -34.02 15.94 19.13
CA VAL A 186 -33.85 14.50 18.93
C VAL A 186 -33.80 13.74 20.25
N LEU A 187 -34.19 12.47 20.21
CA LEU A 187 -33.88 11.47 21.23
C LEU A 187 -32.93 10.43 20.64
N ILE A 188 -31.97 9.99 21.43
CA ILE A 188 -30.92 9.06 21.00
C ILE A 188 -30.92 7.82 21.88
N ARG A 189 -30.77 6.65 21.28
CA ARG A 189 -30.45 5.38 21.95
C ARG A 189 -29.15 4.82 21.41
N VAL A 190 -28.27 4.34 22.28
CA VAL A 190 -27.04 3.63 21.88
C VAL A 190 -27.26 2.13 22.04
N THR A 191 -27.20 1.38 20.94
CA THR A 191 -27.45 -0.07 20.95
C THR A 191 -26.17 -0.90 20.99
N GLU A 192 -25.02 -0.31 20.62
CA GLU A 192 -23.72 -0.98 20.68
C GLU A 192 -22.60 0.04 20.91
N ILE A 193 -21.59 -0.31 21.72
CA ILE A 193 -20.38 0.50 21.93
C ILE A 193 -19.16 -0.36 21.56
N THR A 194 -18.43 0.06 20.54
CA THR A 194 -17.11 -0.45 20.18
C THR A 194 -16.05 0.50 20.73
N PRO A 195 -15.30 0.13 21.79
CA PRO A 195 -14.32 1.01 22.41
C PRO A 195 -13.24 1.46 21.42
N GLY A 196 -12.87 2.73 21.49
CA GLY A 196 -11.70 3.21 20.76
C GLY A 196 -10.43 2.62 21.36
N LYS A 197 -9.45 2.33 20.51
CA LYS A 197 -8.11 1.91 20.93
C LYS A 197 -7.08 2.81 20.29
N VAL A 198 -6.50 3.71 21.07
CA VAL A 198 -5.31 4.45 20.70
C VAL A 198 -4.10 3.69 21.26
N PRO A 199 -3.14 3.25 20.42
CA PRO A 199 -1.93 2.62 20.94
C PRO A 199 -1.20 3.62 21.83
N SER A 200 -0.67 3.14 22.95
CA SER A 200 0.22 3.94 23.80
C SER A 200 1.48 4.36 23.04
N PHE A 201 2.18 5.37 23.55
CA PHE A 201 3.45 5.81 22.97
C PHE A 201 4.43 4.64 22.81
N GLU A 202 4.56 3.79 23.83
CA GLU A 202 5.45 2.62 23.78
C GLU A 202 5.04 1.60 22.71
N GLU A 203 3.73 1.37 22.51
CA GLU A 203 3.23 0.46 21.47
C GLU A 203 3.43 1.04 20.05
N ALA A 204 3.35 2.37 19.90
CA ALA A 204 3.48 3.05 18.61
C ALA A 204 4.93 3.41 18.26
N LYS A 205 5.84 3.41 19.23
CA LYS A 205 7.22 3.92 19.13
C LYS A 205 7.97 3.36 17.93
N ASP A 206 8.05 2.04 17.80
CA ASP A 206 8.78 1.36 16.72
C ASP A 206 8.21 1.69 15.33
N GLY A 207 6.89 1.87 15.24
CA GLY A 207 6.23 2.26 14.00
C GLY A 207 6.55 3.70 13.60
N ILE A 208 6.50 4.60 14.58
CA ILE A 208 6.81 6.03 14.40
C ILE A 208 8.28 6.23 14.06
N GLU A 209 9.19 5.50 14.71
CA GLU A 209 10.63 5.56 14.43
C GLU A 209 10.92 5.14 12.98
N LYS A 210 10.32 4.03 12.51
CA LYS A 210 10.46 3.60 11.11
C LYS A 210 9.90 4.61 10.12
N GLU A 211 8.80 5.27 10.47
CA GLU A 211 8.20 6.28 9.62
C GLU A 211 9.09 7.52 9.50
N ILE A 212 9.58 8.05 10.62
CA ILE A 212 10.52 9.18 10.63
C ILE A 212 11.82 8.79 9.92
N ALA A 213 12.31 7.58 10.15
CA ALA A 213 13.50 7.08 9.48
C ALA A 213 13.32 7.07 7.97
N LYS A 214 12.18 6.58 7.47
CA LYS A 214 11.85 6.58 6.04
C LYS A 214 11.75 8.00 5.48
N GLU A 215 11.15 8.93 6.22
CA GLU A 215 11.00 10.33 5.81
C GLU A 215 12.36 11.03 5.69
N ARG A 216 13.25 10.83 6.67
CA ARG A 216 14.57 11.46 6.71
C ARG A 216 15.62 10.74 5.84
N ALA A 217 15.45 9.45 5.58
CA ALA A 217 16.43 8.62 4.87
C ALA A 217 16.79 9.19 3.49
N SER A 218 15.81 9.64 2.70
CA SER A 218 16.11 10.18 1.37
C SER A 218 17.07 11.37 1.42
N GLY A 219 16.84 12.32 2.34
CA GLY A 219 17.72 13.47 2.52
C GLY A 219 19.12 13.05 2.98
N ALA A 220 19.20 12.17 3.98
CA ALA A 220 20.48 11.69 4.48
C ALA A 220 21.27 10.87 3.45
N ILE A 221 20.58 10.15 2.55
CA ILE A 221 21.22 9.46 1.42
C ILE A 221 21.84 10.48 0.45
N PHE A 222 21.13 11.56 0.11
CA PHE A 222 21.68 12.62 -0.74
C PHE A 222 22.86 13.34 -0.08
N ASP A 223 22.75 13.66 1.22
CA ASP A 223 23.86 14.28 1.95
C ASP A 223 25.09 13.36 2.00
N MET A 224 24.88 12.05 2.16
CA MET A 224 25.97 11.06 2.14
C MET A 224 26.56 10.87 0.74
N HIS A 225 25.72 10.90 -0.29
CA HIS A 225 26.16 10.90 -1.69
C HIS A 225 27.08 12.09 -1.97
N ASP A 226 26.68 13.29 -1.57
CA ASP A 226 27.49 14.50 -1.82
C ASP A 226 28.84 14.43 -1.09
N LYS A 227 28.88 13.88 0.14
CA LYS A 227 30.14 13.61 0.85
C LYS A 227 31.03 12.60 0.11
N VAL A 228 30.44 11.55 -0.50
CA VAL A 228 31.19 10.57 -1.29
C VAL A 228 31.80 11.24 -2.52
N GLU A 229 31.00 12.01 -3.26
CA GLU A 229 31.46 12.74 -4.45
C GLU A 229 32.56 13.75 -4.12
N ASP A 230 32.44 14.48 -3.01
CA ASP A 230 33.49 15.41 -2.55
C ASP A 230 34.82 14.69 -2.25
N GLU A 231 34.78 13.53 -1.60
CA GLU A 231 35.97 12.73 -1.31
C GLU A 231 36.62 12.18 -2.59
N LEU A 232 35.83 11.70 -3.55
CA LEU A 232 36.33 11.24 -4.86
C LEU A 232 36.92 12.40 -5.67
N ALA A 233 36.24 13.56 -5.71
CA ALA A 233 36.72 14.77 -6.39
C ALA A 233 38.02 15.30 -5.77
N SER A 234 38.25 15.07 -4.47
CA SER A 234 39.52 15.39 -3.79
C SER A 234 40.67 14.44 -4.13
N GLY A 235 40.41 13.37 -4.90
CA GLY A 235 41.37 12.37 -5.34
C GLY A 235 41.48 11.14 -4.43
N SER A 236 40.55 10.97 -3.47
CA SER A 236 40.50 9.75 -2.65
C SER A 236 40.00 8.57 -3.50
N THR A 237 40.53 7.38 -3.25
CA THR A 237 40.00 6.15 -3.85
C THR A 237 38.67 5.75 -3.19
N LEU A 238 37.87 4.93 -3.89
CA LEU A 238 36.61 4.41 -3.36
C LEU A 238 36.79 3.66 -2.01
N GLU A 239 37.90 2.94 -1.84
CA GLU A 239 38.21 2.25 -0.57
C GLU A 239 38.52 3.24 0.57
N GLU A 240 39.30 4.30 0.28
CA GLU A 240 39.62 5.34 1.26
C GLU A 240 38.39 6.15 1.65
N THR A 241 37.55 6.52 0.67
CA THR A 241 36.28 7.23 0.90
C THR A 241 35.36 6.41 1.80
N ALA A 242 35.21 5.11 1.52
CA ALA A 242 34.43 4.20 2.35
C ALA A 242 34.95 4.17 3.80
N GLY A 243 36.28 4.12 3.98
CA GLY A 243 36.91 4.16 5.30
C GLY A 243 36.65 5.47 6.07
N LYS A 244 36.76 6.63 5.40
CA LYS A 244 36.53 7.95 6.01
C LYS A 244 35.07 8.15 6.41
N LEU A 245 34.15 7.76 5.53
CA LEU A 245 32.70 7.94 5.72
C LEU A 245 32.05 6.76 6.46
N LYS A 246 32.83 5.73 6.83
CA LYS A 246 32.37 4.51 7.51
C LYS A 246 31.28 3.77 6.71
N LEU A 247 31.43 3.75 5.40
CA LEU A 247 30.55 3.03 4.48
C LEU A 247 31.14 1.65 4.15
N ASP A 248 30.28 0.72 3.77
CA ASP A 248 30.71 -0.62 3.37
C ASP A 248 31.32 -0.58 1.96
N TYR A 249 32.60 -0.95 1.87
CA TYR A 249 33.29 -1.19 0.61
C TYR A 249 33.18 -2.66 0.21
N THR A 250 32.53 -2.93 -0.92
CA THR A 250 32.32 -4.30 -1.41
C THR A 250 33.02 -4.49 -2.75
N VAL A 251 33.81 -5.57 -2.84
CA VAL A 251 34.42 -6.02 -4.10
C VAL A 251 33.74 -7.30 -4.58
N ILE A 252 33.19 -7.25 -5.79
CA ILE A 252 32.68 -8.41 -6.50
C ILE A 252 33.73 -8.83 -7.52
N ASP A 253 34.37 -9.98 -7.28
CA ASP A 253 35.54 -10.39 -8.07
C ASP A 253 35.17 -10.79 -9.51
N GLN A 254 34.08 -11.54 -9.69
CA GLN A 254 33.59 -11.97 -11.00
C GLN A 254 32.06 -11.98 -11.01
N VAL A 255 31.47 -11.17 -11.89
CA VAL A 255 30.03 -11.16 -12.15
C VAL A 255 29.76 -11.00 -13.65
N ASP A 256 28.80 -11.75 -14.18
CA ASP A 256 28.33 -11.61 -15.56
C ASP A 256 27.17 -10.61 -15.68
N ARG A 257 26.73 -10.33 -16.91
CA ARG A 257 25.64 -9.38 -17.18
C ARG A 257 24.30 -9.77 -16.54
N ALA A 258 24.11 -11.04 -16.19
CA ALA A 258 22.93 -11.55 -15.51
C ALA A 258 23.10 -11.56 -13.98
N GLY A 259 24.22 -11.06 -13.45
CA GLY A 259 24.51 -11.05 -12.02
C GLY A 259 25.00 -12.39 -11.48
N ARG A 260 25.43 -13.31 -12.34
CA ARG A 260 25.91 -14.65 -11.95
C ARG A 260 27.41 -14.67 -11.79
N LYS A 261 27.87 -15.45 -10.82
CA LYS A 261 29.27 -15.78 -10.56
C LYS A 261 29.65 -17.08 -11.29
N PRO A 262 30.96 -17.39 -11.44
CA PRO A 262 31.40 -18.63 -12.07
C PRO A 262 30.92 -19.90 -11.38
N ASP A 263 30.64 -19.84 -10.07
CA ASP A 263 30.10 -20.96 -9.29
C ASP A 263 28.58 -21.17 -9.49
N GLY A 264 27.94 -20.36 -10.34
CA GLY A 264 26.50 -20.40 -10.60
C GLY A 264 25.64 -19.64 -9.60
N SER A 265 26.22 -19.09 -8.52
CA SER A 265 25.50 -18.23 -7.58
C SER A 265 25.25 -16.85 -8.16
N THR A 266 24.29 -16.11 -7.61
CA THR A 266 24.00 -14.73 -8.00
C THR A 266 24.48 -13.75 -6.96
N ILE A 267 24.94 -12.57 -7.39
CA ILE A 267 25.22 -11.46 -6.49
C ILE A 267 23.92 -10.98 -5.81
N LYS A 268 24.08 -10.29 -4.68
CA LYS A 268 23.02 -9.52 -4.03
C LYS A 268 23.56 -8.12 -3.83
N ALA A 269 22.97 -7.14 -4.49
CA ALA A 269 23.34 -5.74 -4.37
C ALA A 269 22.08 -4.86 -4.39
N PRO A 270 22.09 -3.69 -3.70
CA PRO A 270 21.08 -2.66 -3.90
C PRO A 270 21.02 -2.25 -5.38
N ALA A 271 19.82 -1.95 -5.88
CA ALA A 271 19.59 -1.56 -7.27
C ALA A 271 20.31 -2.46 -8.30
N GLN A 272 20.32 -3.79 -8.06
CA GLN A 272 21.16 -4.73 -8.80
C GLN A 272 21.02 -4.65 -10.32
N LYS A 273 19.80 -4.39 -10.82
CA LYS A 273 19.55 -4.31 -12.26
C LYS A 273 20.24 -3.09 -12.87
N GLU A 274 20.10 -1.94 -12.22
CA GLU A 274 20.68 -0.66 -12.59
C GLU A 274 22.21 -0.73 -12.47
N LEU A 275 22.72 -1.29 -11.36
CA LEU A 275 24.13 -1.56 -11.13
C LEU A 275 24.74 -2.43 -12.25
N LEU A 276 24.12 -3.57 -12.57
CA LEU A 276 24.60 -4.46 -13.63
C LEU A 276 24.55 -3.78 -15.01
N ASN A 277 23.55 -2.94 -15.26
CA ASN A 277 23.52 -2.18 -16.52
C ASN A 277 24.69 -1.20 -16.60
N GLY A 278 24.96 -0.43 -15.54
CA GLY A 278 26.12 0.47 -15.49
C GLY A 278 27.45 -0.27 -15.65
N ILE A 279 27.64 -1.37 -14.91
CA ILE A 279 28.86 -2.19 -14.96
C ILE A 279 29.20 -2.65 -16.38
N PHE A 280 28.21 -3.01 -17.21
CA PHE A 280 28.43 -3.60 -18.53
C PHE A 280 28.31 -2.63 -19.71
N VAL A 281 27.89 -1.38 -19.47
CA VAL A 281 27.87 -0.32 -20.48
C VAL A 281 29.16 0.51 -20.47
N THR A 282 29.83 0.61 -19.32
CA THR A 282 31.03 1.42 -19.14
C THR A 282 32.32 0.66 -19.48
N ASP A 283 33.37 1.36 -19.91
CA ASP A 283 34.68 0.75 -20.17
C ASP A 283 35.45 0.43 -18.89
N ALA A 284 36.40 -0.51 -18.98
CA ALA A 284 37.22 -0.90 -17.83
C ALA A 284 38.07 0.27 -17.32
N GLY A 285 38.05 0.50 -16.00
CA GLY A 285 38.81 1.56 -15.35
C GLY A 285 38.14 2.93 -15.36
N ILE A 286 36.91 3.02 -15.86
CA ILE A 286 36.08 4.23 -15.78
C ILE A 286 35.08 4.07 -14.63
N GLU A 287 34.93 5.12 -13.83
CA GLU A 287 33.93 5.21 -12.78
C GLU A 287 32.53 5.40 -13.38
N ASN A 288 31.53 4.74 -12.80
CA ASN A 288 30.14 4.87 -13.22
C ASN A 288 29.47 6.03 -12.49
N ASP A 289 28.51 6.67 -13.16
CA ASP A 289 27.55 7.53 -12.47
C ASP A 289 26.81 6.71 -11.37
N PRO A 290 26.51 7.33 -10.22
CA PRO A 290 25.69 6.72 -9.18
C PRO A 290 24.33 6.25 -9.72
N VAL A 291 23.85 5.12 -9.19
CA VAL A 291 22.61 4.43 -9.61
C VAL A 291 21.51 4.48 -8.55
#